data_AF-A0A7S2JXY1-F1
#
_entry.id   AF-A0A7S2JXY1-F1
#
_cell.length_a   1.000
_cell.length_b   1.000
_cell.length_c   1.000
_cell.angle_alpha   90.00
_cell.angle_beta   90.00
_cell.angle_gamma   90.00
#
_symmetry.space_group_name_H-M   'P 1'
#
loop_
_entity.id
_entity.type
_entity.pdbx_description
1 polymer ?
#
loop_
_entity_poly.entity_id
_entity_poly.type
_entity_poly.pdbx_seq_one_letter_code
_entity_poly.pdbx_strand_id
1 'polypeptide(L)'
;MATMNIQEKADNLYKDVEILAPMVRASTTPLRILALKYGADTVYTEEIIDRSIIECERVENKALGTVDYLRKIDNYSKKQLKKLYKNATSKHNIRPVILRLVPEIERGKLVFQLGTGNSNLALQAAQLVERDVD
;
A
#
# COMPACT_ATOMS: atom_id res chain seq x y z
N MET A 1 -3.23 21.67 15.48
CA MET A 1 -2.02 21.72 14.65
C MET A 1 -2.40 22.38 13.34
N ALA A 2 -1.66 23.40 12.89
CA ALA A 2 -1.93 24.03 11.60
C ALA A 2 -1.76 23.01 10.47
N THR A 3 -2.68 22.97 9.52
CA THR A 3 -2.56 22.12 8.32
C THR A 3 -1.41 22.61 7.47
N MET A 4 -0.39 21.77 7.29
CA MET A 4 0.72 22.05 6.38
C MET A 4 0.21 22.35 4.98
N ASN A 5 0.79 23.36 4.33
CA ASN A 5 0.48 23.67 2.94
C ASN A 5 1.11 22.61 2.00
N ILE A 6 0.74 22.65 0.72
CA ILE A 6 1.19 21.64 -0.27
C ILE A 6 2.72 21.67 -0.44
N GLN A 7 3.35 22.85 -0.40
CA GLN A 7 4.79 22.98 -0.54
C GLN A 7 5.52 22.38 0.66
N GLU A 8 5.05 22.65 1.89
CA GLU A 8 5.63 22.07 3.11
C GLU A 8 5.55 20.54 3.11
N LYS A 9 4.44 19.96 2.62
CA LYS A 9 4.33 18.51 2.47
C LYS A 9 5.34 17.96 1.46
N ALA A 10 5.47 18.60 0.31
CA ALA A 10 6.43 18.19 -0.70
C ALA A 10 7.87 18.30 -0.20
N ASP A 11 8.21 19.40 0.49
CA ASP A 11 9.53 19.60 1.08
C ASP A 11 9.84 18.51 2.12
N ASN A 12 8.89 18.18 3.00
CA ASN A 12 9.06 17.10 3.99
C ASN A 12 9.26 15.72 3.36
N LEU A 13 8.71 15.46 2.17
CA LEU A 13 8.82 14.17 1.49
C LEU A 13 10.04 14.05 0.58
N TYR A 14 10.58 15.17 0.07
CA TYR A 14 11.52 15.13 -1.05
C TYR A 14 12.76 16.01 -0.91
N LYS A 15 12.81 16.93 0.05
CA LYS A 15 13.93 17.88 0.17
C LYS A 15 14.86 17.49 1.32
N ASP A 16 16.13 17.24 1.00
CA ASP A 16 17.19 16.94 1.96
C ASP A 16 16.83 15.76 2.90
N VAL A 17 16.22 14.71 2.33
CA VAL A 17 15.69 13.54 3.05
C VAL A 17 16.34 12.22 2.63
N GLU A 18 16.40 11.27 3.56
CA GLU A 18 16.80 9.88 3.31
C GLU A 18 15.58 9.02 2.92
N ILE A 19 15.62 8.41 1.72
CA ILE A 19 14.46 7.73 1.14
C ILE A 19 14.73 6.24 0.92
N LEU A 20 13.83 5.38 1.43
CA LEU A 20 13.76 3.98 0.99
C LEU A 20 13.12 3.91 -0.41
N ALA A 21 13.94 3.58 -1.40
CA ALA A 21 13.51 3.38 -2.77
C ALA A 21 12.47 2.24 -2.92
N PRO A 22 11.62 2.28 -3.95
CA PRO A 22 10.68 1.22 -4.21
C PRO A 22 11.38 -0.03 -4.76
N MET A 23 11.12 -1.18 -4.15
CA MET A 23 11.70 -2.46 -4.54
C MET A 23 10.64 -3.55 -4.50
N VAL A 24 10.33 -4.14 -5.66
CA VAL A 24 9.34 -5.21 -5.80
C VAL A 24 9.69 -6.39 -4.88
N ARG A 25 8.71 -6.87 -4.10
CA ARG A 25 8.85 -7.91 -3.04
C ARG A 25 9.67 -7.52 -1.81
N ALA A 26 10.42 -6.42 -1.82
CA ALA A 26 11.22 -5.99 -0.68
C ALA A 26 10.51 -4.90 0.12
N SER A 27 10.04 -3.82 -0.52
CA SER A 27 9.39 -2.66 0.10
C SER A 27 7.94 -2.92 0.59
N THR A 28 7.72 -4.13 1.11
CA THR A 28 6.56 -4.51 1.91
C THR A 28 6.60 -3.85 3.29
N THR A 29 5.49 -3.88 4.03
CA THR A 29 5.33 -3.21 5.33
C THR A 29 6.48 -3.41 6.32
N PRO A 30 7.02 -4.62 6.53
CA PRO A 30 8.11 -4.83 7.49
C PRO A 30 9.38 -4.05 7.16
N LEU A 31 9.80 -4.02 5.88
CA LEU A 31 11.02 -3.32 5.47
C LEU A 31 10.84 -1.79 5.58
N ARG A 32 9.67 -1.27 5.21
CA ARG A 32 9.39 0.16 5.32
C ARG A 32 9.43 0.64 6.77
N ILE A 33 8.76 -0.08 7.67
CA ILE A 33 8.82 0.22 9.11
C ILE A 33 10.26 0.11 9.63
N LEU A 34 11.01 -0.89 9.18
CA LEU A 34 12.41 -1.06 9.58
C LEU A 34 13.26 0.13 9.13
N ALA A 35 13.12 0.58 7.88
CA ALA A 35 13.83 1.74 7.36
C ALA A 35 13.51 3.02 8.15
N LEU A 36 12.24 3.26 8.46
CA LEU A 36 11.81 4.38 9.31
C LEU A 36 12.45 4.31 10.71
N LYS A 37 12.57 3.10 11.30
CA LYS A 37 13.25 2.90 12.59
C LYS A 37 14.75 3.18 12.54
N TYR A 38 15.38 3.04 11.38
CA TYR A 38 16.81 3.29 11.18
C TYR A 38 17.13 4.68 10.62
N GLY A 39 16.14 5.57 10.51
CA GLY A 39 16.36 6.98 10.16
C GLY A 39 16.03 7.34 8.72
N ALA A 40 15.32 6.50 7.96
CA ALA A 40 14.70 6.97 6.73
C ALA A 40 13.60 8.00 7.07
N ASP A 41 13.56 9.10 6.33
CA ASP A 41 12.54 10.13 6.46
C ASP A 41 11.29 9.76 5.66
N THR A 42 11.49 9.19 4.46
CA THR A 42 10.42 8.80 3.53
C THR A 42 10.60 7.37 3.05
N VAL A 43 9.50 6.65 2.83
CA VAL A 43 9.51 5.27 2.34
C VAL A 43 8.54 5.09 1.19
N TYR A 44 9.00 4.38 0.15
CA TYR A 44 8.13 3.97 -0.94
C TYR A 44 7.55 2.58 -0.71
N THR A 45 6.32 2.35 -1.17
CA THR A 45 5.80 0.99 -1.37
C THR A 45 6.59 0.28 -2.47
N GLU A 46 6.42 -1.04 -2.58
CA GLU A 46 6.74 -1.70 -3.84
C GLU A 46 5.88 -1.14 -4.99
N GLU A 47 6.33 -1.33 -6.23
CA GLU A 47 5.52 -1.01 -7.40
C GLU A 47 4.24 -1.88 -7.39
N ILE A 48 3.08 -1.24 -7.32
CA ILE A 48 1.79 -1.92 -7.46
C ILE A 48 1.16 -1.54 -8.79
N ILE A 49 0.78 -2.55 -9.57
CA ILE A 49 0.10 -2.34 -10.86
C ILE A 49 -1.33 -1.84 -10.64
N ASP A 50 -1.76 -0.85 -11.43
CA ASP A 50 -3.09 -0.24 -11.40
C ASP A 50 -4.24 -1.26 -11.35
N ARG A 51 -4.27 -2.23 -12.28
CA ARG A 51 -5.27 -3.30 -12.37
C ARG A 51 -5.28 -4.18 -11.12
N SER A 52 -4.18 -4.22 -10.37
CA SER A 52 -4.11 -4.99 -9.13
C SER A 52 -4.77 -4.27 -7.97
N ILE A 53 -4.48 -2.98 -7.81
CA ILE A 53 -5.01 -2.19 -6.69
C ILE A 53 -6.49 -1.84 -6.90
N ILE A 54 -6.92 -1.54 -8.14
CA ILE A 54 -8.32 -1.19 -8.46
C ILE A 54 -9.30 -2.32 -8.09
N GLU A 55 -8.86 -3.58 -8.18
CA GLU A 55 -9.67 -4.75 -7.80
C GLU A 55 -9.68 -5.03 -6.29
N CYS A 56 -9.12 -4.14 -5.47
CA CYS A 56 -9.07 -4.29 -4.03
C CYS A 56 -10.25 -3.62 -3.32
N GLU A 57 -10.47 -4.05 -2.09
CA GLU A 57 -11.28 -3.40 -1.09
C GLU A 57 -10.37 -2.96 0.06
N ARG A 58 -10.50 -1.70 0.48
CA ARG A 58 -9.81 -1.18 1.67
C ARG A 58 -10.55 -1.63 2.92
N VAL A 59 -9.82 -2.27 3.84
CA VAL A 59 -10.33 -2.77 5.12
C VAL A 59 -9.45 -2.29 6.25
N GLU A 60 -10.07 -1.69 7.28
CA GLU A 60 -9.38 -1.34 8.51
C GLU A 60 -9.26 -2.58 9.41
N ASN A 61 -8.03 -3.02 9.61
CA ASN A 61 -7.71 -4.19 10.41
C ASN A 61 -7.36 -3.78 11.84
N LYS A 62 -8.39 -3.68 12.68
CA LYS A 62 -8.28 -3.27 14.09
C LYS A 62 -7.36 -4.17 14.92
N ALA A 63 -7.28 -5.46 14.60
CA ALA A 63 -6.44 -6.40 15.34
C ALA A 63 -4.94 -6.14 15.15
N LEU A 64 -4.56 -5.61 13.98
CA LEU A 64 -3.17 -5.29 13.65
C LEU A 64 -2.86 -3.79 13.65
N GLY A 65 -3.87 -2.92 13.81
CA GLY A 65 -3.70 -1.47 13.67
C GLY A 65 -3.31 -1.05 12.25
N THR A 66 -3.76 -1.79 11.23
CA THR A 66 -3.34 -1.61 9.83
C THR A 66 -4.50 -1.27 8.90
N VAL A 67 -4.17 -0.72 7.75
CA VAL A 67 -5.09 -0.58 6.62
C VAL A 67 -4.67 -1.57 5.54
N ASP A 68 -5.57 -2.48 5.20
CA ASP A 68 -5.33 -3.57 4.26
C ASP A 68 -6.13 -3.33 2.96
N TYR A 69 -5.45 -3.38 1.82
CA TYR A 69 -6.08 -3.47 0.51
C TYR A 69 -6.15 -4.94 0.09
N LEU A 70 -7.34 -5.51 0.23
CA LEU A 70 -7.61 -6.91 0.00
C LEU A 70 -8.20 -7.12 -1.39
N ARG A 71 -7.60 -8.02 -2.17
CA ARG A 71 -8.12 -8.35 -3.50
C ARG A 71 -9.51 -8.99 -3.40
N LYS A 72 -10.47 -8.47 -4.17
CA LYS A 72 -11.79 -9.08 -4.31
C LYS A 72 -11.66 -10.43 -5.00
N ILE A 73 -12.40 -11.42 -4.51
CA ILE A 73 -12.35 -12.80 -5.02
C ILE A 73 -13.53 -13.13 -5.94
N ASP A 74 -14.45 -12.18 -6.16
CA ASP A 74 -15.70 -12.38 -6.92
C ASP A 74 -15.42 -12.84 -8.36
N ASN A 75 -14.33 -12.35 -8.96
CA ASN A 75 -13.94 -12.66 -10.32
C ASN A 75 -12.95 -13.84 -10.44
N TYR A 76 -12.68 -14.56 -9.35
CA TYR A 76 -11.71 -15.66 -9.39
C TYR A 76 -12.30 -16.89 -10.10
N SER A 77 -11.56 -17.43 -11.06
CA SER A 77 -11.87 -18.74 -11.64
C SER A 77 -11.81 -19.85 -10.58
N LYS A 78 -12.53 -20.95 -10.83
CA LYS A 78 -12.49 -22.16 -9.98
C LYS A 78 -11.06 -22.64 -9.70
N LYS A 79 -10.15 -22.49 -10.68
CA LYS A 79 -8.72 -22.85 -10.54
C LYS A 79 -7.99 -21.92 -9.58
N GLN A 80 -8.25 -20.61 -9.65
CA GLN A 80 -7.66 -19.62 -8.74
C GLN A 80 -8.16 -19.81 -7.31
N LEU A 81 -9.47 -20.02 -7.11
CA LEU A 81 -10.04 -20.31 -5.80
C LEU A 81 -9.44 -21.60 -5.21
N LYS A 82 -9.32 -22.67 -5.99
CA LYS A 82 -8.68 -23.91 -5.55
C LYS A 82 -7.23 -23.70 -5.11
N LYS A 83 -6.47 -22.87 -5.83
CA LYS A 83 -5.08 -22.53 -5.47
C LYS A 83 -5.03 -21.70 -4.18
N LEU A 84 -5.92 -20.72 -4.04
CA LEU A 84 -6.02 -19.85 -2.85
C LEU A 84 -6.30 -20.67 -1.59
N TYR A 85 -7.26 -21.59 -1.65
CA TYR A 85 -7.63 -22.43 -0.51
C TYR A 85 -6.69 -23.62 -0.26
N LYS A 86 -5.80 -23.97 -1.20
CA LYS A 86 -4.86 -25.10 -1.01
C LYS A 86 -3.86 -24.84 0.11
N ASN A 87 -3.45 -23.58 0.29
CA ASN A 87 -2.45 -23.17 1.29
C ASN A 87 -3.08 -22.52 2.52
N ALA A 88 -4.40 -22.65 2.67
CA ALA A 88 -5.18 -22.03 3.72
C ALA A 88 -5.18 -22.89 4.98
N THR A 89 -4.71 -22.35 6.10
CA THR A 89 -4.88 -22.97 7.43
C THR A 89 -6.32 -22.90 7.93
N SER A 90 -7.11 -21.94 7.43
CA SER A 90 -8.54 -21.79 7.75
C SER A 90 -9.33 -21.43 6.49
N LYS A 91 -10.44 -22.13 6.23
CA LYS A 91 -11.22 -21.99 4.98
C LYS A 91 -12.13 -20.74 4.94
N HIS A 92 -12.17 -19.95 6.00
CA HIS A 92 -13.03 -18.78 6.08
C HIS A 92 -12.29 -17.50 5.68
N ASN A 93 -12.87 -16.78 4.72
CA ASN A 93 -12.60 -15.37 4.40
C ASN A 93 -11.16 -15.01 3.98
N ILE A 94 -10.46 -15.91 3.27
CA ILE A 94 -9.13 -15.61 2.73
C ILE A 94 -9.23 -14.70 1.52
N ARG A 95 -8.60 -13.54 1.62
CA ARG A 95 -8.37 -12.62 0.53
C ARG A 95 -6.88 -12.26 0.48
N PRO A 96 -6.23 -12.28 -0.69
CA PRO A 96 -4.86 -11.81 -0.81
C PRO A 96 -4.75 -10.35 -0.40
N VAL A 97 -3.77 -10.03 0.45
CA VAL A 97 -3.38 -8.67 0.77
C VAL A 97 -2.47 -8.16 -0.34
N ILE A 98 -2.89 -7.11 -1.04
CA ILE A 98 -2.09 -6.48 -2.11
C ILE A 98 -1.22 -5.36 -1.54
N LEU A 99 -1.75 -4.60 -0.58
CA LEU A 99 -1.02 -3.55 0.13
C LEU A 99 -1.46 -3.56 1.58
N ARG A 100 -0.51 -3.46 2.50
CA ARG A 100 -0.74 -3.27 3.93
C ARG A 100 0.04 -2.07 4.42
N LEU A 101 -0.64 -1.18 5.13
CA LEU A 101 -0.10 0.06 5.64
C LEU A 101 -0.30 0.14 7.16
N VAL A 102 0.60 0.81 7.86
CA VAL A 102 0.52 1.08 9.31
C VAL A 102 0.47 2.59 9.52
N PRO A 103 -0.74 3.20 9.49
CA PRO A 103 -0.89 4.66 9.55
C PRO A 103 -0.24 5.30 10.77
N GLU A 104 -0.18 4.60 11.90
CA GLU A 104 0.46 5.07 13.13
C GLU A 104 1.96 5.39 12.93
N ILE A 105 2.63 4.67 12.03
CA ILE A 105 4.08 4.75 11.81
C ILE A 105 4.42 5.48 10.51
N GLU A 106 3.67 5.20 9.45
CA GLU A 106 4.04 5.57 8.08
C GLU A 106 3.43 6.92 7.62
N ARG A 107 2.44 7.46 8.33
CA ARG A 107 1.75 8.70 7.92
C ARG A 107 2.66 9.92 7.96
N GLY A 108 2.56 10.73 6.92
CA GLY A 108 3.43 11.87 6.62
C GLY A 108 4.76 11.49 5.95
N LYS A 109 4.96 10.21 5.59
CA LYS A 109 6.25 9.65 5.14
C LYS A 109 6.12 8.59 4.05
N LEU A 110 4.91 8.23 3.63
CA LEU A 110 4.66 7.08 2.77
C LEU A 110 4.27 7.49 1.36
N VAL A 111 5.12 7.15 0.39
CA VAL A 111 4.82 7.35 -1.03
C VAL A 111 4.37 6.03 -1.68
N PHE A 112 3.23 6.06 -2.35
CA PHE A 112 2.73 4.91 -3.10
C PHE A 112 3.26 4.92 -4.54
N GLN A 113 3.99 3.87 -4.91
CA GLN A 113 4.45 3.71 -6.29
C GLN A 113 3.43 2.92 -7.12
N LEU A 114 2.90 3.57 -8.16
CA LEU A 114 1.94 3.01 -9.09
C LEU A 114 2.58 2.67 -10.43
N GLY A 115 2.46 1.42 -10.86
CA GLY A 115 2.77 0.99 -12.22
C GLY A 115 1.52 1.11 -13.10
N THR A 116 1.57 2.00 -14.10
CA THR A 116 0.44 2.22 -15.02
C THR A 116 0.91 2.75 -16.39
N GLY A 117 0.17 2.38 -17.44
CA GLY A 117 0.32 2.93 -18.79
C GLY A 117 -0.93 3.65 -19.29
N ASN A 118 -1.89 3.95 -18.40
CA ASN A 118 -3.17 4.56 -18.76
C ASN A 118 -3.58 5.62 -17.72
N SER A 119 -3.81 6.86 -18.14
CA SER A 119 -4.13 7.97 -17.24
C SER A 119 -5.42 7.78 -16.43
N ASN A 120 -6.44 7.14 -17.00
CA ASN A 120 -7.71 6.92 -16.30
C ASN A 120 -7.56 5.86 -15.21
N LEU A 121 -6.83 4.77 -15.51
CA LEU A 121 -6.52 3.76 -14.48
C LEU A 121 -5.58 4.33 -13.42
N ALA A 122 -4.64 5.21 -13.82
CA ALA A 122 -3.75 5.89 -12.89
C ALA A 122 -4.54 6.70 -11.85
N LEU A 123 -5.47 7.55 -12.32
CA LEU A 123 -6.31 8.36 -11.46
C LEU A 123 -7.19 7.51 -10.55
N GLN A 124 -7.82 6.47 -11.09
CA GLN A 124 -8.69 5.57 -10.32
C GLN A 124 -7.91 4.85 -9.21
N ALA A 125 -6.71 4.37 -9.51
CA ALA A 125 -5.84 3.74 -8.53
C ALA A 125 -5.37 4.74 -7.46
N ALA A 126 -5.00 5.96 -7.84
CA ALA A 126 -4.58 7.01 -6.91
C ALA A 126 -5.71 7.40 -5.95
N GLN A 127 -6.92 7.64 -6.46
CA GLN A 127 -8.12 7.97 -5.66
C GLN A 127 -8.47 6.86 -4.65
N LEU A 128 -8.16 5.60 -4.98
CA LEU A 128 -8.42 4.48 -4.08
C LEU A 128 -7.50 4.49 -2.84
N VAL A 129 -6.27 5.01 -2.99
CA VAL A 129 -5.24 4.99 -1.95
C VAL A 129 -4.94 6.35 -1.29
N GLU A 130 -5.36 7.46 -1.90
CA GLU A 130 -4.96 8.84 -1.54
C GLU A 130 -5.16 9.22 -0.07
N ARG A 131 -6.11 8.58 0.64
CA ARG A 131 -6.38 8.88 2.05
C ARG A 131 -5.43 8.18 3.04
N ASP A 132 -4.64 7.22 2.57
CA ASP A 132 -3.77 6.38 3.40
C ASP A 132 -2.28 6.54 3.07
N VAL A 133 -1.94 7.43 2.13
CA VAL A 133 -0.58 7.72 1.63
C VAL A 133 -0.36 9.24 1.62
N ASP A 134 0.88 9.69 1.35
CA ASP A 134 1.31 11.09 1.50
C ASP A 134 1.81 11.74 0.19
#